data_AF-A0A942F9W8-F1
#
_entry.id   AF-A0A942F9W8-F1
#
_cell.length_a   1.000
_cell.length_b   1.000
_cell.length_c   1.000
_cell.angle_alpha   90.00
_cell.angle_beta   90.00
_cell.angle_gamma   90.00
#
_symmetry.space_group_name_H-M   'P 1'
#
loop_
_entity.id
_entity.type
_entity.pdbx_description
1 polymer ?
#
loop_
_entity_poly.entity_id
_entity_poly.type
_entity_poly.pdbx_seq_one_letter_code
_entity_poly.pdbx_strand_id
1 'polypeptide(L)'
;MDPNDALAFLNQFWLTLLVLVPVVLVARAVVAGSRYSPILIIVVFGLSLGALLVATRAGAPGLPDFYLLGMLGRATVIALTASFFVGGQELRRLFGGVQVAADTSVVLNKSEVILGTGRTQLFFIVRAFFVLLGVDATVRVLLGTGGEKAAILPLLAYLGLVFAAIVIDPGAQVDNKRRYLGKGAVELLLLILALAGATLIATHVRETAAFPPIFFAMLMAVLLGWFCPRWRHGPALRALLFGGIPVVLAANFLVGGSLLVQSLALDGMTPVLLYGFSGQLLWMFGGISLLMWLGGTAAVRNLAPGMAGALSHAGLTGACTAGDMGEVAQHRAPIMIAVPFFGHVFLFTILALSLDAGRLLLWPTVLVALAGVVLSGFAFRQLRRSAGEDRAEVRALMLFSFGWQLTALFGGLLLLSNLPLAHAAMAASAALSHFGLFAALQGGLFGAQAATLIAFVFAMPFLIHPFVFFMFGRGMAQGGEMPRLPAYLLAVAGAAGVLVALFGRSWGGA
;
A
#
# COMPACT_ATOMS: atom_id res chain seq x y z
N MET A 1 -23.85 26.77 -6.91
CA MET A 1 -23.30 26.36 -5.61
C MET A 1 -23.85 27.34 -4.61
N ASP A 2 -24.66 26.87 -3.65
CA ASP A 2 -25.17 27.73 -2.58
C ASP A 2 -23.97 28.30 -1.81
N PRO A 3 -23.97 29.58 -1.36
CA PRO A 3 -22.93 30.11 -0.47
C PRO A 3 -22.59 29.18 0.70
N ASN A 4 -23.57 28.45 1.23
CA ASN A 4 -23.38 27.46 2.29
C ASN A 4 -22.57 26.23 1.82
N ASP A 5 -22.72 25.81 0.57
CA ASP A 5 -21.94 24.71 -0.01
C ASP A 5 -20.47 25.09 -0.20
N ALA A 6 -20.20 26.34 -0.59
CA ALA A 6 -18.84 26.83 -0.81
C ALA A 6 -18.06 26.93 0.50
N LEU A 7 -18.72 27.40 1.57
CA LEU A 7 -18.14 27.42 2.91
C LEU A 7 -17.91 26.01 3.46
N ALA A 8 -18.89 25.12 3.33
CA ALA A 8 -18.77 23.72 3.72
C ALA A 8 -17.60 23.02 3.01
N PHE A 9 -17.44 23.29 1.71
CA PHE A 9 -16.32 22.80 0.92
C PHE A 9 -14.96 23.29 1.46
N LEU A 10 -14.82 24.61 1.66
CA LEU A 10 -13.56 25.19 2.12
C LEU A 10 -13.19 24.67 3.52
N ASN A 11 -14.19 24.50 4.38
CA ASN A 11 -14.03 23.90 5.71
C ASN A 11 -13.53 22.45 5.60
N GLN A 12 -14.13 21.63 4.74
CA GLN A 12 -13.66 20.25 4.53
C GLN A 12 -12.22 20.22 3.98
N PHE A 13 -11.88 21.11 3.05
CA PHE A 13 -10.54 21.18 2.49
C PHE A 13 -9.49 21.49 3.55
N TRP A 14 -9.70 22.55 4.35
CA TRP A 14 -8.78 22.91 5.43
C TRP A 14 -8.72 21.85 6.49
N LEU A 15 -9.87 21.31 6.93
CA LEU A 15 -9.89 20.28 7.95
C LEU A 15 -9.14 19.03 7.49
N THR A 16 -9.34 18.59 6.24
CA THR A 16 -8.63 17.42 5.72
C THR A 16 -7.11 17.66 5.65
N LEU A 17 -6.67 18.84 5.21
CA LEU A 17 -5.25 19.21 5.19
C LEU A 17 -4.66 19.27 6.61
N LEU A 18 -5.36 19.96 7.53
CA LEU A 18 -4.96 20.19 8.92
C LEU A 18 -5.09 18.96 9.81
N VAL A 19 -5.75 17.90 9.34
CA VAL A 19 -5.74 16.60 10.01
C VAL A 19 -4.64 15.73 9.43
N LEU A 20 -4.63 15.49 8.11
CA LEU A 20 -3.75 14.49 7.51
C LEU A 20 -2.26 14.87 7.57
N VAL A 21 -1.91 16.12 7.27
CA VAL A 21 -0.50 16.54 7.30
C VAL A 21 0.04 16.45 8.74
N PRO A 22 -0.66 16.99 9.76
CA PRO A 22 -0.22 16.81 11.14
C PRO A 22 -0.13 15.37 11.63
N VAL A 23 -1.04 14.45 11.24
CA VAL A 23 -0.89 13.03 11.60
C VAL A 23 0.47 12.49 11.13
N VAL A 24 0.87 12.79 9.90
CA VAL A 24 2.18 12.36 9.35
C VAL A 24 3.33 13.05 10.09
N LEU A 25 3.22 14.35 10.38
CA LEU A 25 4.29 15.11 11.05
C LEU A 25 4.48 14.69 12.51
N VAL A 26 3.39 14.50 13.27
CA VAL A 26 3.42 13.96 14.64
C VAL A 26 4.05 12.57 14.64
N ALA A 27 3.65 11.73 13.70
CA ALA A 27 4.24 10.39 13.58
C ALA A 27 5.75 10.43 13.38
N ARG A 28 6.25 11.35 12.55
CA ARG A 28 7.70 11.56 12.35
C ARG A 28 8.39 12.14 13.57
N ALA A 29 7.74 13.06 14.29
CA ALA A 29 8.28 13.65 15.51
C ALA A 29 8.42 12.62 16.64
N VAL A 30 7.44 11.73 16.81
CA VAL A 30 7.46 10.68 17.84
C VAL A 30 8.61 9.70 17.61
N VAL A 31 8.94 9.37 16.35
CA VAL A 31 10.04 8.46 16.03
C VAL A 31 11.37 9.18 15.77
N ALA A 32 11.42 10.50 15.94
CA ALA A 32 12.62 11.29 15.70
C ALA A 32 13.81 10.79 16.53
N GLY A 33 14.99 10.70 15.91
CA GLY A 33 16.18 10.14 16.55
C GLY A 33 16.13 8.63 16.82
N SER A 34 15.04 7.94 16.49
CA SER A 34 14.91 6.49 16.60
C SER A 34 15.15 5.79 15.26
N ARG A 35 15.14 4.46 15.25
CA ARG A 35 15.20 3.62 14.05
C ARG A 35 13.83 3.07 13.63
N TYR A 36 12.74 3.54 14.24
CA TYR A 36 11.39 3.07 13.95
C TYR A 36 10.75 3.85 12.79
N SER A 37 9.89 3.18 12.02
CA SER A 37 9.14 3.82 10.92
C SER A 37 8.00 4.69 11.47
N PRO A 38 7.79 5.92 10.95
CA PRO A 38 6.64 6.75 11.28
C PRO A 38 5.29 6.07 11.00
N ILE A 39 5.22 5.10 10.07
CA ILE A 39 3.97 4.42 9.71
C ILE A 39 3.33 3.75 10.94
N LEU A 40 4.15 3.25 11.87
CA LEU A 40 3.68 2.74 13.16
C LEU A 40 2.77 3.74 13.87
N ILE A 41 3.21 4.99 13.99
CA ILE A 41 2.48 6.02 14.73
C ILE A 41 1.28 6.51 13.92
N ILE A 42 1.38 6.59 12.58
CA ILE A 42 0.27 6.94 11.69
C ILE A 42 -0.92 6.00 11.91
N VAL A 43 -0.67 4.70 12.04
CA VAL A 43 -1.70 3.69 12.33
C VAL A 43 -2.39 3.96 13.65
N VAL A 44 -1.61 3.99 14.74
CA VAL A 44 -2.17 4.07 16.09
C VAL A 44 -2.95 5.36 16.27
N PHE A 45 -2.39 6.47 15.78
CA PHE A 45 -3.01 7.78 15.87
C PHE A 45 -4.23 7.89 14.97
N GLY A 46 -4.15 7.43 13.72
CA GLY A 46 -5.27 7.46 12.77
C GLY A 46 -6.47 6.65 13.26
N LEU A 47 -6.24 5.41 13.70
CA LEU A 47 -7.31 4.55 14.23
C LEU A 47 -7.97 5.15 15.47
N SER A 48 -7.15 5.63 16.42
CA SER A 48 -7.65 6.22 17.67
C SER A 48 -8.44 7.50 17.41
N LEU A 49 -7.93 8.38 16.54
CA LEU A 49 -8.61 9.62 16.17
C LEU A 49 -9.93 9.36 15.44
N GLY A 50 -9.95 8.39 14.52
CA GLY A 50 -11.17 7.96 13.84
C GLY A 50 -12.24 7.47 14.82
N ALA A 51 -11.85 6.61 15.76
CA ALA A 51 -12.75 6.12 16.81
C ALA A 51 -13.25 7.25 17.73
N LEU A 52 -12.37 8.19 18.08
CA LEU A 52 -12.70 9.34 18.93
C LEU A 52 -13.72 10.28 18.26
N LEU A 53 -13.65 10.49 16.96
CA LEU A 53 -14.62 11.32 16.23
C LEU A 53 -16.04 10.74 16.35
N VAL A 54 -16.18 9.42 16.30
CA VAL A 54 -17.48 8.75 16.47
C VAL A 54 -17.91 8.76 17.93
N ALA A 55 -16.99 8.47 18.85
CA ALA A 55 -17.27 8.46 20.30
C ALA A 55 -17.75 9.83 20.82
N THR A 56 -17.19 10.92 20.27
CA THR A 56 -17.57 12.30 20.62
C THR A 56 -18.76 12.85 19.82
N ARG A 57 -19.33 12.04 18.90
CA ARG A 57 -20.39 12.46 17.95
C ARG A 57 -19.95 13.61 17.02
N ALA A 58 -18.64 13.80 16.84
CA ALA A 58 -18.08 14.75 15.88
C ALA A 58 -18.13 14.23 14.43
N GLY A 59 -18.38 12.93 14.22
CA GLY A 59 -18.63 12.34 12.91
C GLY A 59 -19.42 11.04 12.99
N ALA A 60 -20.08 10.68 11.88
CA ALA A 60 -20.74 9.38 11.74
C ALA A 60 -19.72 8.26 11.38
N PRO A 61 -20.02 6.98 11.67
CA PRO A 61 -19.20 5.86 11.22
C PRO A 61 -18.94 5.88 9.71
N GLY A 62 -17.69 5.66 9.32
CA GLY A 62 -17.23 5.77 7.93
C GLY A 62 -16.94 7.21 7.47
N LEU A 63 -17.21 8.19 8.33
CA LEU A 63 -16.99 9.62 8.09
C LEU A 63 -17.52 10.12 6.74
N PRO A 64 -18.78 9.80 6.36
CA PRO A 64 -19.36 10.25 5.09
C PRO A 64 -19.38 11.77 4.96
N ASP A 65 -19.51 12.48 6.08
CA ASP A 65 -19.48 13.95 6.18
C ASP A 65 -18.09 14.54 5.87
N PHE A 66 -17.04 13.71 5.83
CA PHE A 66 -15.67 14.08 5.51
C PHE A 66 -15.29 13.58 4.12
N TYR A 67 -16.02 14.04 3.09
CA TYR A 67 -15.89 13.57 1.71
C TYR A 67 -14.44 13.53 1.19
N LEU A 68 -13.65 14.59 1.43
CA LEU A 68 -12.26 14.66 0.96
C LEU A 68 -11.32 13.66 1.64
N LEU A 69 -11.60 13.32 2.90
CA LEU A 69 -10.87 12.29 3.62
C LEU A 69 -11.11 10.92 2.98
N GLY A 70 -12.38 10.58 2.70
CA GLY A 70 -12.74 9.35 2.00
C GLY A 70 -12.25 9.32 0.55
N MET A 71 -12.12 10.47 -0.10
CA MET A 71 -11.50 10.59 -1.43
C MET A 71 -9.99 10.28 -1.38
N LEU A 72 -9.27 10.86 -0.41
CA LEU A 72 -7.82 10.62 -0.25
C LEU A 72 -7.48 9.21 0.22
N GLY A 73 -8.30 8.57 1.05
CA GLY A 73 -8.11 7.14 1.39
C GLY A 73 -8.15 6.23 0.15
N ARG A 74 -8.99 6.59 -0.83
CA ARG A 74 -9.13 5.88 -2.11
C ARG A 74 -8.05 6.27 -3.13
N ALA A 75 -7.26 7.31 -2.88
CA ALA A 75 -6.16 7.78 -3.73
C ALA A 75 -4.89 6.90 -3.65
N THR A 76 -4.95 5.76 -2.94
CA THR A 76 -3.85 4.76 -2.87
C THR A 76 -3.31 4.40 -4.24
N VAL A 77 -4.19 4.25 -5.23
CA VAL A 77 -3.82 3.92 -6.61
C VAL A 77 -2.82 4.93 -7.20
N ILE A 78 -2.92 6.21 -6.87
CA ILE A 78 -2.01 7.26 -7.39
C ILE A 78 -0.59 7.06 -6.85
N ALA A 79 -0.45 6.84 -5.54
CA ALA A 79 0.85 6.61 -4.90
C ALA A 79 1.49 5.29 -5.39
N LEU A 80 0.68 4.27 -5.63
CA LEU A 80 1.15 3.00 -6.19
C LEU A 80 1.58 3.15 -7.65
N THR A 81 0.84 3.89 -8.49
CA THR A 81 1.22 4.13 -9.88
C THR A 81 2.62 4.75 -9.95
N ALA A 82 2.94 5.69 -9.06
CA ALA A 82 4.28 6.26 -8.95
C ALA A 82 5.34 5.21 -8.56
N SER A 83 5.05 4.37 -7.56
CA SER A 83 5.97 3.32 -7.09
C SER A 83 6.21 2.24 -8.14
N PHE A 84 5.17 1.86 -8.89
CA PHE A 84 5.22 0.88 -9.98
C PHE A 84 5.96 1.41 -11.20
N PHE A 85 5.84 2.71 -11.49
CA PHE A 85 6.68 3.36 -12.51
C PHE A 85 8.16 3.23 -12.16
N VAL A 86 8.55 3.53 -10.91
CA VAL A 86 9.94 3.32 -10.45
C VAL A 86 10.33 1.84 -10.55
N GLY A 87 9.43 0.93 -10.14
CA GLY A 87 9.64 -0.51 -10.26
C GLY A 87 9.96 -0.94 -11.69
N GLY A 88 9.21 -0.44 -12.68
CA GLY A 88 9.48 -0.67 -14.10
C GLY A 88 10.85 -0.16 -14.56
N GLN A 89 11.27 1.03 -14.09
CA GLN A 89 12.59 1.57 -14.38
C GLN A 89 13.69 0.67 -13.81
N GLU A 90 13.58 0.28 -12.54
CA GLU A 90 14.58 -0.56 -11.89
C GLU A 90 14.64 -1.97 -12.49
N LEU A 91 13.50 -2.53 -12.89
CA LEU A 91 13.45 -3.80 -13.62
C LEU A 91 14.20 -3.69 -14.96
N ARG A 92 13.98 -2.62 -15.72
CA ARG A 92 14.71 -2.40 -16.98
C ARG A 92 16.21 -2.24 -16.74
N ARG A 93 16.63 -1.55 -15.67
CA ARG A 93 18.05 -1.40 -15.32
C ARG A 93 18.68 -2.75 -14.96
N LEU A 94 17.99 -3.55 -14.15
CA LEU A 94 18.45 -4.87 -13.69
C LEU A 94 18.59 -5.87 -14.85
N PHE A 95 17.58 -5.98 -15.71
CA PHE A 95 17.56 -6.96 -16.81
C PHE A 95 18.23 -6.46 -18.08
N GLY A 96 18.14 -5.17 -18.37
CA GLY A 96 18.74 -4.55 -19.54
C GLY A 96 20.20 -4.13 -19.36
N GLY A 97 20.77 -4.29 -18.16
CA GLY A 97 22.14 -3.87 -17.86
C GLY A 97 22.35 -2.35 -18.02
N VAL A 98 21.28 -1.56 -17.90
CA VAL A 98 21.33 -0.12 -18.11
C VAL A 98 21.85 0.55 -16.84
N GLN A 99 23.09 1.02 -16.89
CA GLN A 99 23.64 1.85 -15.81
C GLN A 99 23.14 3.29 -15.93
N VAL A 100 22.64 3.83 -14.83
CA VAL A 100 22.17 5.21 -14.72
C VAL A 100 22.92 5.86 -13.58
N ALA A 101 23.60 6.96 -13.86
CA ALA A 101 24.30 7.73 -12.82
C ALA A 101 23.32 8.23 -11.75
N ALA A 102 23.80 8.34 -10.52
CA ALA A 102 23.04 8.90 -9.40
C ALA A 102 22.43 10.26 -9.78
N ASP A 103 21.18 10.49 -9.37
CA ASP A 103 20.49 11.72 -9.71
C ASP A 103 20.95 12.89 -8.82
N THR A 104 21.86 13.68 -9.35
CA THR A 104 22.36 14.91 -8.71
C THR A 104 21.54 16.15 -9.05
N SER A 105 20.45 16.04 -9.82
CA SER A 105 19.70 17.21 -10.30
C SER A 105 18.97 17.97 -9.20
N VAL A 106 18.78 17.33 -8.03
CA VAL A 106 18.19 17.93 -6.84
C VAL A 106 18.91 17.43 -5.61
N VAL A 107 19.49 18.34 -4.83
CA VAL A 107 20.03 18.05 -3.49
C VAL A 107 19.02 18.53 -2.45
N LEU A 108 18.54 17.59 -1.64
CA LEU A 108 17.52 17.84 -0.63
C LEU A 108 18.10 18.67 0.53
N ASN A 109 17.33 19.64 1.02
CA ASN A 109 17.63 20.35 2.24
C ASN A 109 17.25 19.50 3.44
N LYS A 110 18.27 19.08 4.19
CA LYS A 110 18.15 18.23 5.37
C LYS A 110 18.02 19.00 6.68
N SER A 111 18.00 20.34 6.67
CA SER A 111 17.81 21.13 7.89
C SER A 111 16.46 20.76 8.53
N GLU A 112 16.48 20.39 9.80
CA GLU A 112 15.26 20.05 10.53
C GLU A 112 14.41 21.32 10.73
N VAL A 113 13.11 21.23 10.41
CA VAL A 113 12.15 22.35 10.58
C VAL A 113 11.08 21.99 11.61
N ILE A 114 10.70 20.71 11.63
CA ILE A 114 9.87 20.10 12.65
C ILE A 114 10.64 18.89 13.13
N LEU A 115 10.61 18.60 14.43
CA LEU A 115 11.31 17.45 15.01
C LEU A 115 11.06 16.17 14.17
N GLY A 116 12.13 15.48 13.75
CA GLY A 116 12.09 14.30 12.90
C GLY A 116 11.82 14.54 11.41
N THR A 117 11.67 15.80 10.98
CA THR A 117 11.27 16.17 9.61
C THR A 117 12.15 17.28 9.05
N GLY A 118 12.96 16.91 8.06
CA GLY A 118 13.77 17.86 7.28
C GLY A 118 12.91 18.80 6.44
N ARG A 119 13.46 19.95 6.07
CA ARG A 119 12.76 20.98 5.29
C ARG A 119 12.15 20.42 4.00
N THR A 120 12.95 19.77 3.14
CA THR A 120 12.40 19.24 1.87
C THR A 120 11.37 18.13 2.10
N GLN A 121 11.51 17.36 3.19
CA GLN A 121 10.55 16.32 3.56
C GLN A 121 9.17 16.91 3.91
N LEU A 122 9.13 18.03 4.64
CA LEU A 122 7.88 18.75 4.92
C LEU A 122 7.19 19.17 3.62
N PHE A 123 7.94 19.74 2.68
CA PHE A 123 7.41 20.11 1.36
C PHE A 123 6.91 18.88 0.57
N PHE A 124 7.60 17.74 0.64
CA PHE A 124 7.12 16.50 0.02
C PHE A 124 5.81 16.00 0.63
N ILE A 125 5.64 16.03 1.94
CA ILE A 125 4.40 15.61 2.61
C ILE A 125 3.23 16.51 2.19
N VAL A 126 3.41 17.83 2.28
CA VAL A 126 2.38 18.80 1.89
C VAL A 126 2.06 18.71 0.40
N ARG A 127 3.08 18.58 -0.46
CA ARG A 127 2.88 18.44 -1.90
C ARG A 127 2.17 17.12 -2.24
N ALA A 128 2.51 16.02 -1.57
CA ALA A 128 1.86 14.72 -1.81
C ALA A 128 0.35 14.80 -1.61
N PHE A 129 -0.12 15.50 -0.57
CA PHE A 129 -1.55 15.78 -0.36
C PHE A 129 -2.19 16.43 -1.60
N PHE A 130 -1.57 17.50 -2.12
CA PHE A 130 -2.09 18.21 -3.29
C PHE A 130 -2.03 17.38 -4.58
N VAL A 131 -0.97 16.59 -4.78
CA VAL A 131 -0.84 15.68 -5.93
C VAL A 131 -1.97 14.64 -5.89
N LEU A 132 -2.17 13.98 -4.75
CA LEU A 132 -3.22 12.97 -4.57
C LEU A 132 -4.61 13.55 -4.82
N LEU A 133 -4.91 14.71 -4.22
CA LEU A 133 -6.19 15.39 -4.36
C LEU A 133 -6.45 15.86 -5.80
N GLY A 134 -5.46 16.54 -6.39
CA GLY A 134 -5.57 17.13 -7.73
C GLY A 134 -5.69 16.07 -8.82
N VAL A 135 -4.88 15.01 -8.75
CA VAL A 135 -4.93 13.91 -9.73
C VAL A 135 -6.24 13.15 -9.63
N ASP A 136 -6.69 12.76 -8.43
CA ASP A 136 -7.95 12.03 -8.26
C ASP A 136 -9.16 12.86 -8.73
N ALA A 137 -9.22 14.14 -8.35
CA ALA A 137 -10.28 15.03 -8.78
C ALA A 137 -10.29 15.21 -10.31
N THR A 138 -9.11 15.38 -10.92
CA THR A 138 -9.01 15.55 -12.38
C THR A 138 -9.49 14.30 -13.12
N VAL A 139 -9.06 13.11 -12.69
CA VAL A 139 -9.50 11.85 -13.31
C VAL A 139 -11.02 11.71 -13.21
N ARG A 140 -11.62 12.04 -12.06
CA ARG A 140 -13.09 11.99 -11.90
C ARG A 140 -13.83 12.97 -12.78
N VAL A 141 -13.29 14.18 -12.95
CA VAL A 141 -13.86 15.19 -13.88
C VAL A 141 -13.81 14.67 -15.31
N LEU A 142 -12.65 14.18 -15.75
CA LEU A 142 -12.46 13.70 -17.13
C LEU A 142 -13.37 12.51 -17.46
N LEU A 143 -13.64 11.64 -16.49
CA LEU A 143 -14.45 10.44 -16.67
C LEU A 143 -15.93 10.64 -16.29
N GLY A 144 -16.33 11.81 -15.78
CA GLY A 144 -17.70 12.06 -15.32
C GLY A 144 -18.12 11.23 -14.10
N THR A 145 -17.19 10.77 -13.27
CA THR A 145 -17.46 9.85 -12.13
C THR A 145 -17.64 10.57 -10.78
N GLY A 146 -18.09 11.83 -10.83
CA GLY A 146 -18.18 12.69 -9.65
C GLY A 146 -19.43 12.55 -8.79
N GLY A 147 -20.47 11.87 -9.28
CA GLY A 147 -21.74 11.71 -8.58
C GLY A 147 -22.34 13.05 -8.10
N GLU A 148 -22.92 13.05 -6.90
CA GLU A 148 -23.57 14.22 -6.29
C GLU A 148 -22.62 15.39 -5.99
N LYS A 149 -21.30 15.16 -5.94
CA LYS A 149 -20.28 16.19 -5.68
C LYS A 149 -19.54 16.63 -6.95
N ALA A 150 -20.05 16.28 -8.14
CA ALA A 150 -19.41 16.59 -9.43
C ALA A 150 -19.12 18.08 -9.62
N ALA A 151 -19.99 18.97 -9.12
CA ALA A 151 -19.82 20.42 -9.25
C ALA A 151 -18.57 20.98 -8.57
N ILE A 152 -18.06 20.29 -7.54
CA ILE A 152 -16.92 20.74 -6.73
C ILE A 152 -15.58 20.25 -7.30
N LEU A 153 -15.59 19.14 -8.04
CA LEU A 153 -14.38 18.48 -8.51
C LEU A 153 -13.48 19.35 -9.41
N PRO A 154 -13.99 20.19 -10.33
CA PRO A 154 -13.13 21.07 -11.12
C PRO A 154 -12.32 22.05 -10.25
N LEU A 155 -12.92 22.57 -9.19
CA LEU A 155 -12.23 23.45 -8.24
C LEU A 155 -11.16 22.69 -7.46
N LEU A 156 -11.45 21.47 -7.01
CA LEU A 156 -10.48 20.59 -6.36
C LEU A 156 -9.32 20.21 -7.28
N ALA A 157 -9.61 19.89 -8.53
CA ALA A 157 -8.61 19.60 -9.55
C ALA A 157 -7.69 20.81 -9.75
N TYR A 158 -8.26 22.00 -9.93
CA TYR A 158 -7.50 23.24 -10.07
C TYR A 158 -6.61 23.50 -8.85
N LEU A 159 -7.18 23.54 -7.64
CA LEU A 159 -6.42 23.80 -6.41
C LEU A 159 -5.32 22.75 -6.20
N GLY A 160 -5.68 21.47 -6.31
CA GLY A 160 -4.75 20.36 -6.16
C GLY A 160 -3.59 20.44 -7.16
N LEU A 161 -3.86 20.64 -8.46
CA LEU A 161 -2.81 20.70 -9.48
C LEU A 161 -1.93 21.95 -9.37
N VAL A 162 -2.51 23.13 -9.07
CA VAL A 162 -1.74 24.37 -8.90
C VAL A 162 -0.79 24.25 -7.72
N PHE A 163 -1.29 23.87 -6.54
CA PHE A 163 -0.43 23.68 -5.37
C PHE A 163 0.56 22.52 -5.57
N ALA A 164 0.14 21.44 -6.24
CA ALA A 164 1.02 20.36 -6.63
C ALA A 164 2.10 20.79 -7.64
N ALA A 165 1.99 21.92 -8.33
CA ALA A 165 3.02 22.46 -9.20
C ALA A 165 4.00 23.36 -8.43
N ILE A 166 3.47 24.30 -7.63
CA ILE A 166 4.23 25.41 -7.03
C ILE A 166 4.86 25.08 -5.67
N VAL A 167 4.33 24.12 -4.91
CA VAL A 167 4.86 23.75 -3.58
C VAL A 167 6.18 22.98 -3.75
N ILE A 168 7.27 23.72 -3.90
CA ILE A 168 8.66 23.25 -3.99
C ILE A 168 9.44 23.89 -2.86
N ASP A 169 10.28 23.10 -2.19
CA ASP A 169 11.18 23.64 -1.18
C ASP A 169 12.15 24.66 -1.79
N PRO A 170 12.09 25.95 -1.40
CA PRO A 170 13.02 26.95 -1.91
C PRO A 170 14.44 26.78 -1.35
N GLY A 171 14.59 25.99 -0.28
CA GLY A 171 15.89 25.66 0.32
C GLY A 171 16.60 24.47 -0.33
N ALA A 172 15.96 23.73 -1.24
CA ALA A 172 16.60 22.64 -1.97
C ALA A 172 17.44 23.18 -3.14
N GLN A 173 18.60 22.57 -3.40
CA GLN A 173 19.43 22.95 -4.55
C GLN A 173 18.91 22.22 -5.78
N VAL A 174 18.51 22.96 -6.80
CA VAL A 174 17.94 22.43 -8.04
C VAL A 174 18.76 22.96 -9.22
N ASP A 175 19.41 22.06 -9.96
CA ASP A 175 20.27 22.42 -11.10
C ASP A 175 19.56 23.34 -12.11
N ASN A 176 18.34 22.96 -12.50
CA ASN A 176 17.53 23.73 -13.44
C ASN A 176 16.07 23.74 -13.00
N LYS A 177 15.63 24.85 -12.38
CA LYS A 177 14.28 25.02 -11.84
C LYS A 177 13.20 24.87 -12.91
N ARG A 178 13.40 25.45 -14.11
CA ARG A 178 12.43 25.36 -15.21
C ARG A 178 12.24 23.91 -15.67
N ARG A 179 13.35 23.18 -15.85
CA ARG A 179 13.29 21.76 -16.22
C ARG A 179 12.66 20.91 -15.11
N TYR A 180 12.96 21.21 -13.86
CA TYR A 180 12.39 20.50 -12.71
C TYR A 180 10.88 20.71 -12.60
N LEU A 181 10.40 21.95 -12.76
CA LEU A 181 8.97 22.27 -12.84
C LEU A 181 8.29 21.60 -14.04
N GLY A 182 8.91 21.70 -15.22
CA GLY A 182 8.38 21.08 -16.45
C GLY A 182 8.25 19.57 -16.33
N LYS A 183 9.22 18.90 -15.69
CA LYS A 183 9.11 17.48 -15.36
C LYS A 183 7.93 17.18 -14.42
N GLY A 184 7.71 18.03 -13.41
CA GLY A 184 6.57 17.88 -12.50
C GLY A 184 5.24 17.95 -13.24
N ALA A 185 5.10 18.87 -14.19
CA ALA A 185 3.90 18.96 -15.03
C ALA A 185 3.71 17.72 -15.92
N VAL A 186 4.78 17.22 -16.54
CA VAL A 186 4.76 15.98 -17.33
C VAL A 186 4.37 14.77 -16.46
N GLU A 187 4.93 14.67 -15.25
CA GLU A 187 4.60 13.60 -14.31
C GLU A 187 3.14 13.62 -13.88
N LEU A 188 2.58 14.80 -13.56
CA LEU A 188 1.16 14.95 -13.25
C LEU A 188 0.27 14.54 -14.43
N LEU A 189 0.60 15.00 -15.63
CA LEU A 189 -0.13 14.64 -16.86
C LEU A 189 -0.10 13.13 -17.10
N LEU A 190 1.08 12.49 -17.00
CA LEU A 190 1.23 11.06 -17.21
C LEU A 190 0.49 10.23 -16.14
N LEU A 191 0.47 10.67 -14.87
CA LEU A 191 -0.32 10.04 -13.83
C LEU A 191 -1.83 10.10 -14.15
N ILE A 192 -2.32 11.27 -14.55
CA ILE A 192 -3.74 11.46 -14.93
C ILE A 192 -4.09 10.56 -16.12
N LEU A 193 -3.28 10.58 -17.18
CA LEU A 193 -3.52 9.78 -18.38
C LEU A 193 -3.46 8.27 -18.10
N ALA A 194 -2.50 7.83 -17.28
CA ALA A 194 -2.40 6.42 -16.90
C ALA A 194 -3.63 5.95 -16.11
N LEU A 195 -4.10 6.74 -15.15
CA LEU A 195 -5.26 6.40 -14.32
C LEU A 195 -6.59 6.48 -15.10
N ALA A 196 -6.76 7.51 -15.92
CA ALA A 196 -7.92 7.64 -16.79
C ALA A 196 -7.97 6.50 -17.81
N GLY A 197 -6.84 6.24 -18.51
CA GLY A 197 -6.72 5.14 -19.46
C GLY A 197 -6.97 3.78 -18.81
N ALA A 198 -6.39 3.53 -17.64
CA ALA A 198 -6.63 2.30 -16.88
C ALA A 198 -8.10 2.09 -16.51
N THR A 199 -8.80 3.17 -16.13
CA THR A 199 -10.23 3.12 -15.81
C THR A 199 -11.06 2.81 -17.06
N LEU A 200 -10.77 3.49 -18.19
CA LEU A 200 -11.45 3.23 -19.46
C LEU A 200 -11.26 1.80 -19.95
N ILE A 201 -10.03 1.27 -19.88
CA ILE A 201 -9.73 -0.12 -20.23
C ILE A 201 -10.51 -1.07 -19.30
N ALA A 202 -10.48 -0.84 -17.99
CA ALA A 202 -11.20 -1.67 -17.03
C ALA A 202 -12.71 -1.68 -17.29
N THR A 203 -13.31 -0.54 -17.63
CA THR A 203 -14.73 -0.47 -17.98
C THR A 203 -15.05 -1.20 -19.29
N HIS A 204 -14.17 -1.13 -20.28
CA HIS A 204 -14.38 -1.76 -21.58
C HIS A 204 -14.21 -3.29 -21.53
N VAL A 205 -13.26 -3.78 -20.73
CA VAL A 205 -12.97 -5.22 -20.61
C VAL A 205 -13.88 -5.92 -19.60
N ARG A 206 -14.64 -5.17 -18.78
CA ARG A 206 -15.47 -5.69 -17.69
C ARG A 206 -16.41 -6.83 -18.09
N GLU A 207 -16.96 -6.81 -19.31
CA GLU A 207 -17.85 -7.86 -19.83
C GLU A 207 -17.13 -9.19 -20.09
N THR A 208 -15.80 -9.16 -20.31
CA THR A 208 -14.99 -10.36 -20.60
C THR A 208 -14.16 -10.81 -19.40
N ALA A 209 -13.67 -9.87 -18.58
CA ALA A 209 -12.92 -10.15 -17.37
C ALA A 209 -13.04 -9.00 -16.36
N ALA A 210 -13.36 -9.33 -15.11
CA ALA A 210 -13.58 -8.36 -14.04
C ALA A 210 -12.27 -7.84 -13.40
N PHE A 211 -11.35 -7.31 -14.22
CA PHE A 211 -10.12 -6.69 -13.73
C PHE A 211 -10.38 -5.27 -13.21
N PRO A 212 -9.95 -4.92 -11.98
CA PRO A 212 -10.16 -3.58 -11.44
C PRO A 212 -9.24 -2.54 -12.11
N PRO A 213 -9.61 -1.24 -12.15
CA PRO A 213 -8.79 -0.18 -12.75
C PRO A 213 -7.34 -0.12 -12.25
N ILE A 214 -7.10 -0.42 -10.97
CA ILE A 214 -5.74 -0.46 -10.42
C ILE A 214 -4.82 -1.45 -11.17
N PHE A 215 -5.38 -2.56 -11.66
CA PHE A 215 -4.62 -3.59 -12.37
C PHE A 215 -3.94 -3.00 -13.60
N PHE A 216 -4.74 -2.32 -14.42
CA PHE A 216 -4.25 -1.67 -15.62
C PHE A 216 -3.36 -0.47 -15.30
N ALA A 217 -3.66 0.31 -14.27
CA ALA A 217 -2.84 1.46 -13.87
C ALA A 217 -1.41 1.04 -13.51
N MET A 218 -1.26 -0.03 -12.72
CA MET A 218 0.05 -0.57 -12.34
C MET A 218 0.77 -1.19 -13.54
N LEU A 219 0.07 -1.93 -14.41
CA LEU A 219 0.66 -2.50 -15.63
C LEU A 219 1.20 -1.40 -16.55
N MET A 220 0.38 -0.38 -16.82
CA MET A 220 0.78 0.79 -17.61
C MET A 220 1.98 1.51 -16.98
N ALA A 221 1.98 1.70 -15.65
CA ALA A 221 3.08 2.34 -14.94
C ALA A 221 4.39 1.56 -15.07
N VAL A 222 4.37 0.24 -14.87
CA VAL A 222 5.55 -0.62 -15.03
C VAL A 222 6.06 -0.59 -16.46
N LEU A 223 5.18 -0.67 -17.45
CA LEU A 223 5.54 -0.59 -18.86
C LEU A 223 6.18 0.77 -19.20
N LEU A 224 5.57 1.86 -18.76
CA LEU A 224 6.10 3.20 -18.97
C LEU A 224 7.48 3.37 -18.31
N GLY A 225 7.63 2.87 -17.07
CA GLY A 225 8.91 2.86 -16.35
C GLY A 225 9.97 2.05 -17.09
N TRP A 226 9.59 0.88 -17.63
CA TRP A 226 10.47 0.00 -18.38
C TRP A 226 11.02 0.67 -19.64
N PHE A 227 10.21 1.45 -20.35
CA PHE A 227 10.66 2.19 -21.54
C PHE A 227 11.38 3.50 -21.21
N CYS A 228 11.23 4.01 -19.98
CA CYS A 228 11.87 5.24 -19.53
C CYS A 228 12.92 5.03 -18.41
N PRO A 229 13.91 4.11 -18.55
CA PRO A 229 14.82 3.75 -17.46
C PRO A 229 15.74 4.89 -17.01
N ARG A 230 15.97 5.89 -17.88
CA ARG A 230 16.83 7.06 -17.62
C ARG A 230 16.05 8.30 -17.17
N TRP A 231 14.73 8.22 -17.05
CA TRP A 231 13.94 9.36 -16.56
C TRP A 231 14.28 9.64 -15.10
N ARG A 232 14.76 10.86 -14.85
CA ARG A 232 15.07 11.38 -13.51
C ARG A 232 13.85 12.11 -12.95
N HIS A 233 13.41 11.72 -11.77
CA HIS A 233 12.16 12.19 -11.16
C HIS A 233 12.14 13.70 -10.91
N GLY A 234 11.08 14.32 -11.39
CA GLY A 234 10.61 15.63 -11.00
C GLY A 234 9.97 15.64 -9.61
N PRO A 235 9.39 16.77 -9.23
CA PRO A 235 8.92 16.98 -7.88
C PRO A 235 7.63 16.22 -7.54
N ALA A 236 6.80 15.85 -8.53
CA ALA A 236 5.55 15.14 -8.27
C ALA A 236 5.81 13.69 -7.86
N LEU A 237 6.64 12.96 -8.62
CA LEU A 237 7.02 11.59 -8.27
C LEU A 237 7.81 11.55 -6.96
N ARG A 238 8.77 12.47 -6.74
CA ARG A 238 9.55 12.53 -5.48
C ARG A 238 8.65 12.72 -4.26
N ALA A 239 7.65 13.59 -4.35
CA ALA A 239 6.69 13.78 -3.26
C ALA A 239 5.82 12.54 -3.01
N LEU A 240 5.34 11.87 -4.07
CA LEU A 240 4.54 10.65 -3.91
C LEU A 240 5.33 9.47 -3.33
N LEU A 241 6.59 9.29 -3.74
CA LEU A 241 7.44 8.21 -3.23
C LEU A 241 7.76 8.40 -1.73
N PHE A 242 7.91 9.64 -1.28
CA PHE A 242 8.19 9.97 0.11
C PHE A 242 6.94 10.04 0.99
N GLY A 243 5.96 10.87 0.60
CA GLY A 243 4.80 11.22 1.42
C GLY A 243 3.47 10.64 0.94
N GLY A 244 3.41 10.09 -0.28
CA GLY A 244 2.15 9.62 -0.88
C GLY A 244 1.48 8.52 -0.07
N ILE A 245 2.18 7.40 0.15
CA ILE A 245 1.64 6.29 0.97
C ILE A 245 1.35 6.74 2.41
N PRO A 246 2.24 7.44 3.13
CA PRO A 246 1.94 7.96 4.47
C PRO A 246 0.66 8.80 4.57
N VAL A 247 0.44 9.74 3.64
CA VAL A 247 -0.76 10.60 3.63
C VAL A 247 -2.03 9.79 3.35
N VAL A 248 -1.98 8.87 2.38
CA VAL A 248 -3.12 7.99 2.07
C VAL A 248 -3.44 7.07 3.24
N LEU A 249 -2.42 6.49 3.87
CA LEU A 249 -2.60 5.61 5.03
C LEU A 249 -3.20 6.38 6.22
N ALA A 250 -2.77 7.62 6.47
CA ALA A 250 -3.38 8.46 7.49
C ALA A 250 -4.89 8.65 7.25
N ALA A 251 -5.31 8.89 6.00
CA ALA A 251 -6.73 8.99 5.65
C ALA A 251 -7.47 7.67 5.84
N ASN A 252 -6.89 6.55 5.38
CA ASN A 252 -7.49 5.23 5.51
C ASN A 252 -7.67 4.80 6.96
N PHE A 253 -6.71 5.07 7.85
CA PHE A 253 -6.86 4.70 9.27
C PHE A 253 -7.83 5.57 10.01
N LEU A 254 -7.96 6.85 9.63
CA LEU A 254 -8.94 7.73 10.24
C LEU A 254 -10.37 7.30 9.87
N VAL A 255 -10.60 6.93 8.60
CA VAL A 255 -11.87 6.32 8.17
C VAL A 255 -12.06 4.93 8.80
N GLY A 256 -11.05 4.07 8.77
CA GLY A 256 -11.12 2.73 9.34
C GLY A 256 -11.37 2.70 10.85
N GLY A 257 -10.76 3.62 11.59
CA GLY A 257 -10.98 3.80 13.04
C GLY A 257 -12.41 4.21 13.37
N SER A 258 -13.03 5.03 12.54
CA SER A 258 -14.44 5.41 12.71
C SER A 258 -15.41 4.23 12.55
N LEU A 259 -15.02 3.19 11.83
CA LEU A 259 -15.82 1.99 11.59
C LEU A 259 -15.57 0.88 12.61
N LEU A 260 -14.61 1.04 13.51
CA LEU A 260 -14.09 -0.03 14.36
C LEU A 260 -15.17 -0.63 15.26
N VAL A 261 -15.93 0.21 15.97
CA VAL A 261 -16.98 -0.26 16.91
C VAL A 261 -18.14 -0.91 16.17
N GLN A 262 -18.64 -0.28 15.10
CA GLN A 262 -19.77 -0.80 14.34
C GLN A 262 -19.44 -2.12 13.64
N SER A 263 -18.25 -2.23 13.07
CA SER A 263 -17.85 -3.41 12.29
C SER A 263 -17.61 -4.64 13.17
N LEU A 264 -17.24 -4.45 14.44
CA LEU A 264 -17.14 -5.54 15.42
C LEU A 264 -18.50 -6.13 15.82
N ALA A 265 -19.58 -5.36 15.65
CA ALA A 265 -20.95 -5.80 15.96
C ALA A 265 -21.64 -6.52 14.80
N LEU A 266 -20.99 -6.67 13.65
CA LEU A 266 -21.56 -7.33 12.47
C LEU A 266 -21.49 -8.86 12.60
N ASP A 267 -22.62 -9.52 12.34
CA ASP A 267 -22.71 -10.98 12.31
C ASP A 267 -21.76 -11.57 11.27
N GLY A 268 -21.05 -12.64 11.65
CA GLY A 268 -20.12 -13.33 10.75
C GLY A 268 -18.74 -12.66 10.59
N MET A 269 -18.48 -11.51 11.23
CA MET A 269 -17.17 -10.85 11.16
C MET A 269 -16.11 -11.47 12.09
N THR A 270 -16.50 -12.17 13.16
CA THR A 270 -15.53 -12.74 14.11
C THR A 270 -14.49 -13.66 13.45
N PRO A 271 -14.83 -14.63 12.58
CA PRO A 271 -13.84 -15.44 11.89
C PRO A 271 -12.98 -14.63 10.92
N VAL A 272 -13.57 -13.65 10.24
CA VAL A 272 -12.85 -12.75 9.32
C VAL A 272 -11.78 -11.98 10.07
N LEU A 273 -12.10 -11.50 11.28
CA LEU A 273 -11.20 -10.75 12.13
C LEU A 273 -10.13 -11.61 12.77
N LEU A 274 -10.52 -12.76 13.33
CA LEU A 274 -9.59 -13.66 13.99
C LEU A 274 -8.59 -14.25 12.99
N TYR A 275 -9.05 -14.66 11.81
CA TYR A 275 -8.17 -15.06 10.71
C TYR A 275 -7.39 -13.86 10.17
N GLY A 276 -8.01 -12.69 9.97
CA GLY A 276 -7.33 -11.50 9.48
C GLY A 276 -6.12 -11.12 10.34
N PHE A 277 -6.28 -11.12 11.67
CA PHE A 277 -5.19 -10.88 12.61
C PHE A 277 -4.17 -12.03 12.61
N SER A 278 -4.61 -13.26 12.90
CA SER A 278 -3.69 -14.40 13.07
C SER A 278 -2.99 -14.78 11.76
N GLY A 279 -3.71 -14.67 10.65
CA GLY A 279 -3.21 -14.88 9.30
C GLY A 279 -2.13 -13.88 8.95
N GLN A 280 -2.21 -12.62 9.39
CA GLN A 280 -1.10 -11.69 9.19
C GLN A 280 0.14 -12.08 9.97
N LEU A 281 0.00 -12.54 11.22
CA LEU A 281 1.13 -13.08 11.95
C LEU A 281 1.75 -14.28 11.20
N LEU A 282 0.91 -15.20 10.72
CA LEU A 282 1.33 -16.38 9.97
C LEU A 282 2.04 -16.01 8.67
N TRP A 283 1.43 -15.22 7.80
CA TRP A 283 1.94 -14.95 6.46
C TRP A 283 3.10 -13.95 6.47
N MET A 284 3.08 -12.95 7.37
CA MET A 284 4.17 -12.01 7.55
C MET A 284 5.36 -12.67 8.26
N PHE A 285 5.17 -13.06 9.53
CA PHE A 285 6.28 -13.58 10.31
C PHE A 285 6.66 -14.99 9.90
N GLY A 286 5.75 -15.80 9.35
CA GLY A 286 6.12 -17.07 8.71
C GLY A 286 7.00 -16.85 7.48
N GLY A 287 6.67 -15.90 6.61
CA GLY A 287 7.52 -15.54 5.47
C GLY A 287 8.91 -15.06 5.89
N ILE A 288 8.97 -14.16 6.88
CA ILE A 288 10.24 -13.69 7.48
C ILE A 288 11.02 -14.85 8.09
N SER A 289 10.35 -15.73 8.85
CA SER A 289 10.96 -16.87 9.51
C SER A 289 11.57 -17.85 8.50
N LEU A 290 10.88 -18.12 7.39
CA LEU A 290 11.38 -18.97 6.32
C LEU A 290 12.54 -18.33 5.57
N LEU A 291 12.51 -17.02 5.33
CA LEU A 291 13.67 -16.29 4.77
C LEU A 291 14.89 -16.38 5.69
N MET A 292 14.71 -16.27 7.01
CA MET A 292 15.78 -16.43 7.98
C MET A 292 16.33 -17.85 8.04
N TRP A 293 15.45 -18.83 8.11
CA TRP A 293 15.83 -20.23 8.35
C TRP A 293 16.27 -20.95 7.07
N LEU A 294 15.46 -20.89 6.01
CA LEU A 294 15.71 -21.58 4.74
C LEU A 294 16.52 -20.71 3.78
N GLY A 295 16.19 -19.42 3.70
CA GLY A 295 16.90 -18.44 2.85
C GLY A 295 18.25 -17.99 3.42
N GLY A 296 18.49 -18.21 4.73
CA GLY A 296 19.76 -17.89 5.37
C GLY A 296 20.05 -16.40 5.54
N THR A 297 19.02 -15.53 5.53
CA THR A 297 19.20 -14.08 5.68
C THR A 297 18.35 -13.52 6.82
N ALA A 298 18.96 -12.76 7.72
CA ALA A 298 18.24 -11.93 8.69
C ALA A 298 18.39 -10.42 8.41
N ALA A 299 19.02 -10.06 7.28
CA ALA A 299 19.25 -8.67 6.90
C ALA A 299 17.93 -7.95 6.53
N VAL A 300 17.67 -6.81 7.18
CA VAL A 300 16.49 -5.94 6.94
C VAL A 300 16.40 -5.50 5.48
N ARG A 301 17.55 -5.24 4.83
CA ARG A 301 17.64 -4.92 3.40
C ARG A 301 17.08 -6.00 2.46
N ASN A 302 16.95 -7.24 2.95
CA ASN A 302 16.36 -8.38 2.24
C ASN A 302 14.92 -8.61 2.72
N LEU A 303 14.73 -8.69 4.04
CA LEU A 303 13.45 -9.03 4.65
C LEU A 303 12.36 -7.99 4.37
N ALA A 304 12.67 -6.70 4.52
CA ALA A 304 11.68 -5.63 4.34
C ALA A 304 11.15 -5.55 2.89
N PRO A 305 12.01 -5.38 1.85
CA PRO A 305 11.52 -5.34 0.48
C PRO A 305 10.96 -6.69 0.02
N GLY A 306 11.57 -7.81 0.44
CA GLY A 306 11.08 -9.15 0.12
C GLY A 306 9.64 -9.36 0.59
N MET A 307 9.32 -8.98 1.83
CA MET A 307 7.97 -9.07 2.38
C MET A 307 7.00 -8.00 1.86
N ALA A 308 7.50 -6.78 1.59
CA ALA A 308 6.70 -5.74 0.92
C ALA A 308 6.16 -6.26 -0.42
N GLY A 309 7.01 -6.92 -1.21
CA GLY A 309 6.62 -7.59 -2.44
C GLY A 309 5.76 -8.84 -2.22
N ALA A 310 6.22 -9.74 -1.35
CA ALA A 310 5.61 -11.05 -1.14
C ALA A 310 4.17 -11.01 -0.66
N LEU A 311 3.77 -9.95 0.03
CA LEU A 311 2.41 -9.78 0.50
C LEU A 311 1.69 -8.63 -0.23
N SER A 312 2.40 -7.92 -1.13
CA SER A 312 1.98 -6.60 -1.64
C SER A 312 1.53 -5.67 -0.50
N HIS A 313 2.35 -5.63 0.55
CA HIS A 313 1.93 -5.13 1.86
C HIS A 313 2.16 -3.62 1.98
N ALA A 314 1.07 -2.91 2.20
CA ALA A 314 1.03 -1.46 2.13
C ALA A 314 1.96 -0.72 3.10
N GLY A 315 1.94 -1.11 4.38
CA GLY A 315 2.80 -0.50 5.39
C GLY A 315 4.29 -0.65 5.06
N LEU A 316 4.76 -1.88 4.85
CA LEU A 316 6.15 -2.16 4.46
C LEU A 316 6.56 -1.49 3.15
N THR A 317 5.67 -1.41 2.17
CA THR A 317 5.95 -0.70 0.92
C THR A 317 6.21 0.77 1.20
N GLY A 318 5.33 1.43 1.94
CA GLY A 318 5.50 2.82 2.35
C GLY A 318 6.78 3.05 3.16
N ALA A 319 7.08 2.17 4.11
CA ALA A 319 8.28 2.31 4.95
C ALA A 319 9.56 2.15 4.12
N CYS A 320 9.58 1.21 3.17
CA CYS A 320 10.71 1.05 2.28
C CYS A 320 10.86 2.25 1.34
N THR A 321 9.79 2.69 0.66
CA THR A 321 9.86 3.79 -0.32
C THR A 321 10.17 5.14 0.34
N ALA A 322 9.73 5.35 1.58
CA ALA A 322 10.07 6.51 2.39
C ALA A 322 11.53 6.51 2.90
N GLY A 323 12.22 5.37 2.80
CA GLY A 323 13.61 5.21 3.23
C GLY A 323 13.79 4.81 4.70
N ASP A 324 12.71 4.47 5.41
CA ASP A 324 12.76 4.11 6.84
C ASP A 324 13.60 2.85 7.11
N MET A 325 13.70 1.98 6.10
CA MET A 325 14.45 0.71 6.16
C MET A 325 15.84 0.80 5.51
N GLY A 326 16.32 2.02 5.23
CA GLY A 326 17.60 2.29 4.58
C GLY A 326 17.54 2.32 3.05
N GLU A 327 18.58 2.89 2.43
CA GLU A 327 18.63 3.14 0.98
C GLU A 327 18.53 1.86 0.14
N VAL A 328 19.17 0.77 0.57
CA VAL A 328 19.11 -0.50 -0.18
C VAL A 328 17.68 -1.05 -0.23
N ALA A 329 16.95 -1.00 0.89
CA ALA A 329 15.55 -1.41 0.92
C ALA A 329 14.66 -0.50 0.07
N GLN A 330 14.93 0.82 0.09
CA GLN A 330 14.23 1.81 -0.73
C GLN A 330 14.37 1.55 -2.22
N HIS A 331 15.57 1.17 -2.68
CA HIS A 331 15.82 0.83 -4.09
C HIS A 331 15.24 -0.53 -4.49
N ARG A 332 15.26 -1.52 -3.59
CA ARG A 332 14.77 -2.87 -3.89
C ARG A 332 13.24 -2.98 -3.84
N ALA A 333 12.57 -2.24 -2.96
CA ALA A 333 11.12 -2.38 -2.77
C ALA A 333 10.29 -2.16 -4.05
N PRO A 334 10.55 -1.13 -4.90
CA PRO A 334 9.85 -0.97 -6.18
C PRO A 334 9.96 -2.19 -7.11
N ILE A 335 11.11 -2.86 -7.13
CA ILE A 335 11.32 -4.10 -7.89
C ILE A 335 10.46 -5.23 -7.30
N MET A 336 10.52 -5.37 -5.96
CA MET A 336 9.83 -6.44 -5.25
C MET A 336 8.31 -6.32 -5.32
N ILE A 337 7.73 -5.13 -5.45
CA ILE A 337 6.27 -4.99 -5.60
C ILE A 337 5.83 -5.17 -7.07
N ALA A 338 6.66 -4.81 -8.04
CA ALA A 338 6.30 -4.85 -9.45
C ALA A 338 6.24 -6.28 -10.02
N VAL A 339 7.17 -7.15 -9.62
CA VAL A 339 7.26 -8.52 -10.16
C VAL A 339 6.10 -9.41 -9.69
N PRO A 340 5.77 -9.46 -8.39
CA PRO A 340 4.64 -10.25 -7.91
C PRO A 340 3.29 -9.75 -8.41
N PHE A 341 3.24 -8.50 -8.90
CA PHE A 341 2.02 -7.94 -9.44
C PHE A 341 1.50 -8.70 -10.68
N PHE A 342 2.39 -9.28 -11.50
CA PHE A 342 1.97 -10.18 -12.58
C PHE A 342 1.11 -11.35 -12.07
N GLY A 343 1.31 -11.77 -10.83
CA GLY A 343 0.49 -12.79 -10.17
C GLY A 343 -0.98 -12.41 -10.00
N HIS A 344 -1.32 -11.12 -10.09
CA HIS A 344 -2.69 -10.65 -9.98
C HIS A 344 -3.55 -11.01 -11.20
N VAL A 345 -2.92 -11.34 -12.34
CA VAL A 345 -3.64 -11.91 -13.49
C VAL A 345 -4.33 -13.20 -13.03
N PHE A 346 -3.60 -14.11 -12.40
CA PHE A 346 -4.18 -15.34 -11.85
C PHE A 346 -5.22 -15.05 -10.78
N LEU A 347 -4.94 -14.10 -9.88
CA LEU A 347 -5.85 -13.72 -8.80
C LEU A 347 -7.21 -13.30 -9.33
N PHE A 348 -7.24 -12.28 -10.19
CA PHE A 348 -8.48 -11.70 -10.67
C PHE A 348 -9.22 -12.65 -11.61
N THR A 349 -8.51 -13.43 -12.44
CA THR A 349 -9.16 -14.45 -13.27
C THR A 349 -9.80 -15.55 -12.43
N ILE A 350 -9.09 -16.11 -11.44
CA ILE A 350 -9.63 -17.17 -10.59
C ILE A 350 -10.80 -16.65 -9.73
N LEU A 351 -10.68 -15.45 -9.17
CA LEU A 351 -11.75 -14.85 -8.36
C LEU A 351 -12.98 -14.48 -9.20
N ALA A 352 -12.81 -13.95 -10.41
CA ALA A 352 -13.93 -13.65 -11.31
C ALA A 352 -14.72 -14.93 -11.63
N LEU A 353 -14.05 -16.00 -12.07
CA LEU A 353 -14.71 -17.28 -12.34
C LEU A 353 -15.31 -17.91 -11.07
N SER A 354 -14.70 -17.67 -9.90
CA SER A 354 -15.24 -18.12 -8.60
C SER A 354 -16.51 -17.36 -8.20
N LEU A 355 -16.62 -16.08 -8.59
CA LEU A 355 -17.82 -15.28 -8.35
C LEU A 355 -18.99 -15.79 -9.19
N ASP A 356 -18.74 -16.08 -10.47
CA ASP A 356 -19.75 -16.68 -11.36
C ASP A 356 -20.22 -18.05 -10.84
N ALA A 357 -19.30 -18.83 -10.27
CA ALA A 357 -19.60 -20.12 -9.65
C ALA A 357 -20.23 -20.01 -8.24
N GLY A 358 -20.31 -18.80 -7.66
CA GLY A 358 -20.79 -18.57 -6.29
C GLY A 358 -19.90 -19.16 -5.18
N ARG A 359 -18.75 -19.74 -5.51
CA ARG A 359 -17.81 -20.40 -4.59
C ARG A 359 -16.39 -20.39 -5.13
N LEU A 360 -15.41 -20.52 -4.25
CA LEU A 360 -14.00 -20.62 -4.66
C LEU A 360 -13.76 -21.84 -5.55
N LEU A 361 -13.15 -21.64 -6.72
CA LEU A 361 -12.74 -22.72 -7.60
C LEU A 361 -11.49 -23.43 -7.05
N LEU A 362 -11.71 -24.53 -6.33
CA LEU A 362 -10.65 -25.22 -5.59
C LEU A 362 -9.47 -25.67 -6.46
N TRP A 363 -9.72 -26.30 -7.61
CA TRP A 363 -8.68 -26.85 -8.47
C TRP A 363 -7.65 -25.80 -8.95
N PRO A 364 -8.05 -24.71 -9.63
CA PRO A 364 -7.08 -23.69 -10.05
C PRO A 364 -6.42 -23.02 -8.85
N THR A 365 -7.13 -22.81 -7.74
CA THR A 365 -6.56 -22.24 -6.52
C THR A 365 -5.46 -23.14 -5.92
N VAL A 366 -5.68 -24.46 -5.82
CA VAL A 366 -4.68 -25.43 -5.34
C VAL A 366 -3.45 -25.45 -6.24
N LEU A 367 -3.63 -25.49 -7.56
CA LEU A 367 -2.51 -25.50 -8.50
C LEU A 367 -1.62 -24.26 -8.36
N VAL A 368 -2.22 -23.07 -8.27
CA VAL A 368 -1.47 -21.82 -8.12
C VAL A 368 -0.80 -21.72 -6.75
N ALA A 369 -1.46 -22.17 -5.68
CA ALA A 369 -0.86 -22.24 -4.35
C ALA A 369 0.37 -23.16 -4.32
N LEU A 370 0.28 -24.36 -4.91
CA LEU A 370 1.39 -25.32 -5.00
C LEU A 370 2.54 -24.77 -5.85
N ALA A 371 2.24 -24.13 -6.99
CA ALA A 371 3.26 -23.45 -7.80
C ALA A 371 3.98 -22.38 -6.97
N GLY A 372 3.24 -21.61 -6.16
CA GLY A 372 3.81 -20.65 -5.21
C GLY A 372 4.82 -21.28 -4.26
N VAL A 373 4.46 -22.40 -3.61
CA VAL A 373 5.31 -23.12 -2.65
C VAL A 373 6.61 -23.58 -3.33
N VAL A 374 6.50 -24.15 -4.53
CA VAL A 374 7.66 -24.61 -5.31
C VAL A 374 8.60 -23.44 -5.64
N LEU A 375 8.04 -22.32 -6.11
CA LEU A 375 8.82 -21.11 -6.42
C LEU A 375 9.51 -20.53 -5.19
N SER A 376 8.82 -20.46 -4.04
CA SER A 376 9.43 -20.05 -2.77
C SER A 376 10.58 -20.98 -2.36
N GLY A 377 10.41 -22.30 -2.51
CA GLY A 377 11.47 -23.28 -2.27
C GLY A 377 12.74 -23.03 -3.09
N PHE A 378 12.56 -22.75 -4.39
CA PHE A 378 13.68 -22.36 -5.26
C PHE A 378 14.31 -21.02 -4.85
N ALA A 379 13.49 -20.06 -4.44
CA ALA A 379 13.96 -18.76 -3.98
C ALA A 379 14.85 -18.88 -2.75
N PHE A 380 14.45 -19.68 -1.75
CA PHE A 380 15.27 -19.91 -0.55
C PHE A 380 16.63 -20.53 -0.89
N ARG A 381 16.66 -21.52 -1.78
CA ARG A 381 17.90 -22.14 -2.25
C ARG A 381 18.81 -21.15 -2.97
N GLN A 382 18.26 -20.26 -3.79
CA GLN A 382 19.03 -19.23 -4.49
C GLN A 382 19.54 -18.15 -3.52
N LEU A 383 18.70 -17.70 -2.59
CA LEU A 383 19.07 -16.68 -1.61
C LEU A 383 20.19 -17.16 -0.70
N ARG A 384 20.17 -18.43 -0.29
CA ARG A 384 21.26 -19.02 0.50
C ARG A 384 22.59 -19.09 -0.26
N ARG A 385 22.53 -19.16 -1.59
CA ARG A 385 23.69 -19.22 -2.48
C ARG A 385 24.19 -17.86 -2.94
N SER A 386 23.43 -16.78 -2.73
CA SER A 386 23.84 -15.45 -3.19
C SER A 386 25.05 -14.92 -2.41
N ALA A 387 25.31 -15.44 -1.21
CA ALA A 387 26.48 -15.10 -0.38
C ALA A 387 26.69 -13.57 -0.21
N GLY A 388 25.59 -12.81 -0.16
CA GLY A 388 25.62 -11.34 -0.02
C GLY A 388 25.77 -10.56 -1.32
N GLU A 389 25.84 -11.21 -2.49
CA GLU A 389 25.90 -10.56 -3.80
C GLU A 389 24.54 -9.92 -4.15
N ASP A 390 24.54 -8.59 -4.32
CA ASP A 390 23.32 -7.78 -4.44
C ASP A 390 22.41 -8.25 -5.58
N ARG A 391 22.96 -8.55 -6.76
CA ARG A 391 22.16 -8.94 -7.92
C ARG A 391 21.52 -10.32 -7.75
N ALA A 392 22.24 -11.30 -7.21
CA ALA A 392 21.68 -12.60 -6.88
C ALA A 392 20.64 -12.51 -5.75
N GLU A 393 20.89 -11.69 -4.72
CA GLU A 393 19.90 -11.43 -3.66
C GLU A 393 18.60 -10.86 -4.25
N VAL A 394 18.69 -9.82 -5.08
CA VAL A 394 17.51 -9.20 -5.71
C VAL A 394 16.74 -10.22 -6.57
N ARG A 395 17.42 -11.03 -7.39
CA ARG A 395 16.77 -12.06 -8.21
C ARG A 395 16.09 -13.14 -7.37
N ALA A 396 16.75 -13.60 -6.32
CA ALA A 396 16.17 -14.59 -5.40
C ALA A 396 14.97 -14.00 -4.64
N LEU A 397 15.06 -12.76 -4.19
CA LEU A 397 13.97 -12.05 -3.54
C LEU A 397 12.79 -11.83 -4.48
N MET A 398 13.02 -11.51 -5.76
CA MET A 398 11.93 -11.43 -6.75
C MET A 398 11.16 -12.75 -6.86
N LEU A 399 11.87 -13.88 -6.91
CA LEU A 399 11.26 -15.20 -6.97
C LEU A 399 10.52 -15.53 -5.67
N PHE A 400 11.09 -15.16 -4.52
CA PHE A 400 10.43 -15.32 -3.23
C PHE A 400 9.16 -14.48 -3.17
N SER A 401 9.22 -13.20 -3.54
CA SER A 401 8.08 -12.32 -3.50
C SER A 401 6.96 -12.81 -4.42
N PHE A 402 7.28 -13.33 -5.60
CA PHE A 402 6.26 -13.93 -6.46
C PHE A 402 5.70 -15.23 -5.87
N GLY A 403 6.55 -16.19 -5.51
CA GLY A 403 6.12 -17.50 -5.00
C GLY A 403 5.36 -17.43 -3.67
N TRP A 404 5.84 -16.62 -2.73
CA TRP A 404 5.21 -16.47 -1.42
C TRP A 404 3.90 -15.70 -1.52
N GLN A 405 3.78 -14.74 -2.45
CA GLN A 405 2.49 -14.09 -2.72
C GLN A 405 1.45 -15.10 -3.20
N LEU A 406 1.81 -15.96 -4.16
CA LEU A 406 0.88 -17.00 -4.62
C LEU A 406 0.52 -17.97 -3.50
N THR A 407 1.51 -18.37 -2.69
CA THR A 407 1.31 -19.27 -1.55
C THR A 407 0.37 -18.66 -0.52
N ALA A 408 0.65 -17.44 -0.06
CA ALA A 408 -0.09 -16.79 1.02
C ALA A 408 -1.50 -16.40 0.59
N LEU A 409 -1.64 -15.91 -0.64
CA LEU A 409 -2.92 -15.49 -1.21
C LEU A 409 -3.85 -16.67 -1.50
N PHE A 410 -3.41 -17.61 -2.34
CA PHE A 410 -4.25 -18.74 -2.72
C PHE A 410 -4.33 -19.79 -1.62
N GLY A 411 -3.25 -20.02 -0.87
CA GLY A 411 -3.28 -20.84 0.33
C GLY A 411 -4.22 -20.27 1.39
N GLY A 412 -4.19 -18.95 1.61
CA GLY A 412 -5.13 -18.29 2.50
C GLY A 412 -6.59 -18.43 2.06
N LEU A 413 -6.88 -18.27 0.76
CA LEU A 413 -8.22 -18.50 0.22
C LEU A 413 -8.68 -19.96 0.37
N LEU A 414 -7.78 -20.94 0.21
CA LEU A 414 -8.08 -22.37 0.44
C LEU A 414 -8.44 -22.64 1.91
N LEU A 415 -7.66 -22.09 2.84
CA LEU A 415 -7.96 -22.21 4.28
C LEU A 415 -9.34 -21.62 4.61
N LEU A 416 -9.73 -20.56 3.90
CA LEU A 416 -11.00 -19.85 4.09
C LEU A 416 -12.14 -20.35 3.18
N SER A 417 -11.96 -21.45 2.46
CA SER A 417 -12.92 -21.93 1.46
C SER A 417 -14.31 -22.28 2.00
N ASN A 418 -14.42 -22.48 3.32
CA ASN A 418 -15.69 -22.71 4.03
C ASN A 418 -16.48 -21.43 4.32
N LEU A 419 -15.90 -20.24 4.09
CA LEU A 419 -16.60 -18.96 4.21
C LEU A 419 -17.19 -18.54 2.86
N PRO A 420 -18.26 -17.71 2.85
CA PRO A 420 -18.69 -17.05 1.63
C PRO A 420 -17.52 -16.30 0.99
N LEU A 421 -17.45 -16.33 -0.35
CA LEU A 421 -16.29 -15.82 -1.09
C LEU A 421 -15.92 -14.37 -0.73
N ALA A 422 -16.91 -13.50 -0.51
CA ALA A 422 -16.68 -12.12 -0.07
C ALA A 422 -16.00 -12.05 1.32
N HIS A 423 -16.43 -12.89 2.28
CA HIS A 423 -15.83 -12.97 3.60
C HIS A 423 -14.42 -13.56 3.55
N ALA A 424 -14.20 -14.60 2.73
CA ALA A 424 -12.88 -15.15 2.49
C ALA A 424 -11.92 -14.11 1.87
N ALA A 425 -12.38 -13.35 0.88
CA ALA A 425 -11.61 -12.27 0.27
C ALA A 425 -11.30 -11.15 1.26
N MET A 426 -12.26 -10.75 2.11
CA MET A 426 -12.02 -9.77 3.19
C MET A 426 -10.99 -10.28 4.19
N ALA A 427 -11.14 -11.52 4.68
CA ALA A 427 -10.24 -12.13 5.65
C ALA A 427 -8.82 -12.29 5.10
N ALA A 428 -8.67 -12.72 3.84
CA ALA A 428 -7.39 -12.81 3.14
C ALA A 428 -6.78 -11.42 2.89
N SER A 429 -7.60 -10.44 2.49
CA SER A 429 -7.15 -9.06 2.29
C SER A 429 -6.61 -8.45 3.59
N ALA A 430 -7.30 -8.69 4.72
CA ALA A 430 -6.83 -8.31 6.04
C ALA A 430 -5.54 -9.05 6.39
N ALA A 431 -5.52 -10.38 6.31
CA ALA A 431 -4.34 -11.18 6.67
C ALA A 431 -3.07 -10.78 5.92
N LEU A 432 -3.18 -10.31 4.69
CA LEU A 432 -2.01 -9.99 3.87
C LEU A 432 -1.71 -8.48 3.81
N SER A 433 -2.66 -7.62 4.20
CA SER A 433 -2.66 -6.19 3.87
C SER A 433 -2.42 -5.94 2.37
N HIS A 434 -3.01 -6.79 1.54
CA HIS A 434 -2.67 -6.94 0.12
C HIS A 434 -3.40 -5.93 -0.77
N PHE A 435 -2.65 -5.10 -1.49
CA PHE A 435 -3.24 -4.04 -2.34
C PHE A 435 -4.19 -4.53 -3.43
N GLY A 436 -3.92 -5.69 -4.04
CA GLY A 436 -4.76 -6.24 -5.10
C GLY A 436 -6.17 -6.60 -4.64
N LEU A 437 -6.26 -7.35 -3.54
CA LEU A 437 -7.53 -7.73 -2.93
C LEU A 437 -8.25 -6.51 -2.36
N PHE A 438 -7.50 -5.61 -1.70
CA PHE A 438 -8.04 -4.35 -1.19
C PHE A 438 -8.72 -3.56 -2.31
N ALA A 439 -8.07 -3.42 -3.46
CA ALA A 439 -8.62 -2.67 -4.57
C ALA A 439 -9.77 -3.40 -5.29
N ALA A 440 -9.77 -4.74 -5.35
CA ALA A 440 -10.93 -5.48 -5.83
C ALA A 440 -12.16 -5.29 -4.93
N LEU A 441 -11.97 -5.35 -3.61
CA LEU A 441 -13.02 -5.08 -2.62
C LEU A 441 -13.51 -3.63 -2.73
N GLN A 442 -12.60 -2.66 -2.74
CA GLN A 442 -12.92 -1.23 -2.90
C GLN A 442 -13.61 -0.94 -4.25
N GLY A 443 -13.24 -1.67 -5.31
CA GLY A 443 -13.82 -1.59 -6.64
C GLY A 443 -15.20 -2.23 -6.77
N GLY A 444 -15.73 -2.85 -5.70
CA GLY A 444 -17.06 -3.45 -5.66
C GLY A 444 -17.15 -4.87 -6.23
N LEU A 445 -16.01 -5.54 -6.49
CA LEU A 445 -16.00 -6.89 -7.08
C LEU A 445 -16.79 -7.91 -6.24
N PHE A 446 -16.83 -7.72 -4.91
CA PHE A 446 -17.52 -8.58 -3.95
C PHE A 446 -18.80 -7.95 -3.38
N GLY A 447 -19.35 -6.95 -4.07
CA GLY A 447 -20.58 -6.24 -3.67
C GLY A 447 -20.34 -4.99 -2.79
N ALA A 448 -21.40 -4.20 -2.65
CA ALA A 448 -21.35 -2.89 -2.00
C ALA A 448 -21.01 -2.98 -0.50
N GLN A 449 -21.52 -4.00 0.20
CA GLN A 449 -21.26 -4.19 1.63
C GLN A 449 -19.77 -4.49 1.90
N ALA A 450 -19.14 -5.35 1.10
CA ALA A 450 -17.71 -5.63 1.24
C ALA A 450 -16.86 -4.39 0.93
N ALA A 451 -17.31 -3.56 -0.01
CA ALA A 451 -16.66 -2.31 -0.37
C ALA A 451 -16.74 -1.25 0.75
N THR A 452 -17.83 -1.17 1.52
CA THR A 452 -17.95 -0.22 2.64
C THR A 452 -17.13 -0.64 3.86
N LEU A 453 -17.00 -1.94 4.12
CA LEU A 453 -16.22 -2.47 5.23
C LEU A 453 -14.70 -2.46 4.98
N ILE A 454 -14.27 -2.13 3.75
CA ILE A 454 -12.88 -2.30 3.36
C ILE A 454 -11.92 -1.42 4.16
N ALA A 455 -12.31 -0.20 4.53
CA ALA A 455 -11.45 0.68 5.32
C ALA A 455 -11.18 0.09 6.71
N PHE A 456 -12.17 -0.59 7.30
CA PHE A 456 -12.01 -1.32 8.54
C PHE A 456 -11.17 -2.60 8.36
N VAL A 457 -11.54 -3.45 7.39
CA VAL A 457 -10.82 -4.70 7.08
C VAL A 457 -9.35 -4.44 6.75
N PHE A 458 -9.07 -3.34 6.06
CA PHE A 458 -7.71 -2.90 5.76
C PHE A 458 -6.99 -2.33 6.96
N ALA A 459 -7.69 -1.72 7.93
CA ALA A 459 -7.07 -1.21 9.14
C ALA A 459 -6.73 -2.31 10.16
N MET A 460 -7.46 -3.43 10.15
CA MET A 460 -7.23 -4.57 11.05
C MET A 460 -5.80 -5.15 11.02
N PRO A 461 -5.18 -5.39 9.85
CA PRO A 461 -3.79 -5.82 9.84
C PRO A 461 -2.82 -4.80 10.46
N PHE A 462 -3.23 -3.55 10.57
CA PHE A 462 -2.39 -2.54 11.18
C PHE A 462 -2.29 -2.65 12.71
N LEU A 463 -3.12 -3.47 13.36
CA LEU A 463 -2.91 -3.85 14.76
C LEU A 463 -1.61 -4.63 15.00
N ILE A 464 -1.08 -5.30 13.98
CA ILE A 464 0.18 -6.06 14.06
C ILE A 464 1.40 -5.22 13.65
N HIS A 465 1.19 -4.12 12.93
CA HIS A 465 2.26 -3.25 12.47
C HIS A 465 3.15 -2.68 13.59
N PRO A 466 2.67 -2.43 14.82
CA PRO A 466 3.52 -2.21 15.98
C PRO A 466 4.59 -3.28 16.16
N PHE A 467 4.24 -4.56 16.12
CA PHE A 467 5.22 -5.64 16.25
C PHE A 467 6.16 -5.70 15.04
N VAL A 468 5.63 -5.57 13.82
CA VAL A 468 6.42 -5.60 12.58
C VAL A 468 7.46 -4.49 12.56
N PHE A 469 7.02 -3.23 12.69
CA PHE A 469 7.92 -2.09 12.65
C PHE A 469 8.79 -1.97 13.89
N PHE A 470 8.34 -2.47 15.04
CA PHE A 470 9.22 -2.59 16.20
C PHE A 470 10.39 -3.53 15.90
N MET A 471 10.11 -4.72 15.35
CA MET A 471 11.15 -5.67 15.00
C MET A 471 12.11 -5.15 13.92
N PHE A 472 11.57 -4.50 12.87
CA PHE A 472 12.41 -3.87 11.85
C PHE A 472 13.25 -2.73 12.43
N GLY A 473 12.68 -1.89 13.29
CA GLY A 473 13.42 -0.82 13.97
C GLY A 473 14.52 -1.36 14.89
N ARG A 474 14.26 -2.47 15.60
CA ARG A 474 15.30 -3.20 16.35
C ARG A 474 16.38 -3.74 15.44
N GLY A 475 16.03 -4.29 14.27
CA GLY A 475 17.00 -4.76 13.29
C GLY A 475 17.87 -3.62 12.74
N MET A 476 17.25 -2.47 12.43
CA MET A 476 17.97 -1.27 12.00
C MET A 476 18.88 -0.70 13.09
N ALA A 477 18.54 -0.87 14.37
CA ALA A 477 19.42 -0.53 15.50
C ALA A 477 20.57 -1.54 15.69
N GLN A 478 20.42 -2.78 15.22
CA GLN A 478 21.39 -3.87 15.32
C GLN A 478 22.15 -4.10 14.00
N GLY A 479 22.62 -3.01 13.38
CA GLY A 479 23.44 -3.11 12.17
C GLY A 479 22.70 -3.66 10.93
N GLY A 480 21.37 -3.66 10.95
CA GLY A 480 20.54 -4.18 9.87
C GLY A 480 20.19 -5.67 9.99
N GLU A 481 20.50 -6.35 11.09
CA GLU A 481 20.12 -7.75 11.33
C GLU A 481 18.88 -7.84 12.23
N MET A 482 17.80 -8.42 11.72
CA MET A 482 16.53 -8.55 12.43
C MET A 482 16.56 -9.71 13.46
N PRO A 483 15.99 -9.54 14.67
CA PRO A 483 16.01 -10.59 15.70
C PRO A 483 15.17 -11.80 15.29
N ARG A 484 15.78 -13.00 15.36
CA ARG A 484 15.18 -14.27 14.89
C ARG A 484 14.12 -14.85 15.81
N LEU A 485 14.42 -14.97 17.11
CA LEU A 485 13.53 -15.63 18.06
C LEU A 485 12.13 -14.98 18.11
N PRO A 486 11.98 -13.64 18.18
CA PRO A 486 10.67 -13.01 18.13
C PRO A 486 9.90 -13.31 16.84
N ALA A 487 10.60 -13.37 15.69
CA ALA A 487 9.97 -13.70 14.40
C ALA A 487 9.38 -15.12 14.43
N TYR A 488 10.15 -16.08 14.94
CA TYR A 488 9.70 -17.48 15.05
C TYR A 488 8.52 -17.62 16.01
N LEU A 489 8.56 -16.96 17.18
CA LEU A 489 7.47 -17.00 18.15
C LEU A 489 6.17 -16.40 17.56
N LEU A 490 6.27 -15.26 16.87
CA LEU A 490 5.11 -14.63 16.22
C LEU A 490 4.57 -15.48 15.07
N ALA A 491 5.42 -16.16 14.31
CA ALA A 491 4.98 -17.09 13.27
C ALA A 491 4.21 -18.28 13.85
N VAL A 492 4.70 -18.88 14.94
CA VAL A 492 4.02 -19.98 15.64
C VAL A 492 2.70 -19.50 16.25
N ALA A 493 2.68 -18.34 16.89
CA ALA A 493 1.46 -17.74 17.42
C ALA A 493 0.42 -17.48 16.32
N GLY A 494 0.86 -16.97 15.16
CA GLY A 494 0.00 -16.79 13.99
C GLY A 494 -0.57 -18.11 13.46
N ALA A 495 0.25 -19.15 13.35
CA ALA A 495 -0.20 -20.48 12.95
C ALA A 495 -1.26 -21.04 13.93
N ALA A 496 -1.01 -20.94 15.23
CA ALA A 496 -1.95 -21.40 16.25
C ALA A 496 -3.27 -20.61 16.18
N GLY A 497 -3.19 -19.28 16.03
CA GLY A 497 -4.36 -18.42 15.89
C GLY A 497 -5.19 -18.72 14.63
N VAL A 498 -4.53 -19.05 13.51
CA VAL A 498 -5.22 -19.50 12.28
C VAL A 498 -5.93 -20.84 12.53
N LEU A 499 -5.29 -21.80 13.19
CA LEU A 499 -5.95 -23.07 13.54
C LEU A 499 -7.17 -22.86 14.43
N VAL A 500 -7.08 -21.98 15.43
CA VAL A 500 -8.23 -21.61 16.26
C VAL A 500 -9.32 -20.91 15.45
N ALA A 501 -8.96 -20.03 14.51
CA ALA A 501 -9.93 -19.36 13.65
C ALA A 501 -10.71 -20.33 12.76
N LEU A 502 -10.04 -21.37 12.26
CA LEU A 502 -10.63 -22.35 11.35
C LEU A 502 -11.41 -23.45 12.08
N PHE A 503 -10.89 -23.94 13.22
CA PHE A 503 -11.41 -25.14 13.89
C PHE A 503 -12.00 -24.88 15.27
N GLY A 504 -11.74 -23.71 15.89
CA GLY A 504 -12.16 -23.40 17.26
C GLY A 504 -13.68 -23.37 17.46
N ARG A 505 -14.47 -23.22 16.39
CA ARG A 505 -15.93 -23.38 16.43
C ARG A 505 -16.40 -24.81 16.74
N SER A 506 -15.54 -25.83 16.59
CA SER A 506 -15.86 -27.20 17.01
C SER A 506 -15.70 -27.43 18.52
N TRP A 507 -15.19 -26.45 19.28
CA TRP A 507 -14.89 -26.58 20.71
C TRP A 507 -15.90 -25.86 21.63
N GLY A 508 -16.94 -25.24 21.09
CA GLY A 508 -17.96 -24.54 21.87
C GLY A 508 -19.37 -24.63 21.27
N GLY A 509 -20.05 -25.77 21.49
CA GLY A 509 -21.52 -25.99 21.39
C GLY A 509 -22.16 -25.85 20.00
N ALA A 510 -23.07 -26.70 19.51
CA ALA A 510 -24.17 -27.42 20.16
C ALA A 510 -24.97 -26.54 21.13
#